data_AF-A0A0P7BGA3-F1
#
_entry.id   AF-A0A0P7BGA3-F1
#
_cell.length_a   1.000
_cell.length_b   1.000
_cell.length_c   1.000
_cell.angle_alpha   90.00
_cell.angle_beta   90.00
_cell.angle_gamma   90.00
#
_symmetry.space_group_name_H-M   'P 1'
#
loop_
_entity.id
_entity.type
_entity.pdbx_description
1 polymer ?
#
loop_
_entity_poly.entity_id
_entity_poly.type
_entity_poly.pdbx_seq_one_letter_code
_entity_poly.pdbx_strand_id
1 'polypeptide(L)'
;MKSPFFLKSAEFAKQAFAVSRHKDTEQASSAALNQNAPAAPLVEFWMFFDGEPLVQEDLVVWVNLSMHHYTRSEDIPNTLMLEAHSNVMFAAQNWGDTEGTVDLTNSIIYNKDNVNADGIVEPETHGVNPPECFILSPEDELLGVFES
;
A
#
# COMPACT_ATOMS: atom_id res chain seq x y z
N MET A 1 -22.45 8.81 7.48
CA MET A 1 -22.75 9.88 6.50
C MET A 1 -23.89 9.43 5.58
N LYS A 2 -24.91 10.26 5.31
CA LYS A 2 -25.97 9.98 4.31
C LYS A 2 -25.80 10.94 3.14
N SER A 3 -25.11 10.51 2.08
CA SER A 3 -24.93 11.32 0.86
C SER A 3 -26.18 11.23 -0.01
N PRO A 4 -26.75 12.37 -0.46
CA PRO A 4 -27.87 12.37 -1.39
C PRO A 4 -27.48 11.94 -2.82
N PHE A 5 -26.19 11.93 -3.14
CA PHE A 5 -25.69 11.62 -4.49
C PHE A 5 -25.35 10.15 -4.65
N PHE A 6 -24.57 9.60 -3.71
CA PHE A 6 -24.08 8.23 -3.82
C PHE A 6 -25.08 7.20 -3.31
N LEU A 7 -25.95 7.57 -2.36
CA LEU A 7 -26.95 6.69 -1.76
C LEU A 7 -26.35 5.31 -1.37
N LYS A 8 -26.62 4.26 -2.17
CA LYS A 8 -26.13 2.88 -1.97
C LYS A 8 -24.92 2.50 -2.85
N SER A 9 -24.57 3.29 -3.86
CA SER A 9 -23.51 2.95 -4.82
C SER A 9 -22.07 2.97 -4.27
N ALA A 10 -21.84 3.66 -3.16
CA ALA A 10 -20.51 3.84 -2.57
C ALA A 10 -20.52 3.61 -1.06
N GLU A 11 -21.22 2.58 -0.61
CA GLU A 11 -21.40 2.29 0.81
C GLU A 11 -20.12 1.86 1.52
N PHE A 12 -19.20 1.25 0.78
CA PHE A 12 -17.86 0.93 1.26
C PHE A 12 -17.16 2.16 1.86
N ALA A 13 -17.37 3.36 1.32
CA ALA A 13 -16.71 4.60 1.77
C ALA A 13 -17.22 5.14 3.12
N LYS A 14 -18.21 4.49 3.76
CA LYS A 14 -18.79 4.96 5.04
C LYS A 14 -17.96 4.58 6.27
N GLN A 15 -16.95 3.73 6.13
CA GLN A 15 -16.08 3.24 7.20
C GLN A 15 -14.62 3.21 6.74
N ALA A 16 -13.66 3.19 7.68
CA ALA A 16 -12.25 3.11 7.33
C ALA A 16 -11.87 1.73 6.79
N PHE A 17 -12.39 0.66 7.41
CA PHE A 17 -12.24 -0.71 6.96
C PHE A 17 -13.47 -1.53 7.37
N ALA A 18 -13.65 -2.69 6.74
CA ALA A 18 -14.72 -3.64 7.01
C ALA A 18 -14.20 -5.08 6.92
N VAL A 19 -14.87 -6.02 7.58
CA VAL A 19 -14.54 -7.46 7.48
C VAL A 19 -15.80 -8.25 7.16
N SER A 20 -15.75 -9.06 6.10
CA SER A 20 -16.81 -9.99 5.72
C SER A 20 -16.26 -11.41 5.57
N ARG A 21 -17.15 -12.40 5.53
CA ARG A 21 -16.79 -13.76 5.11
C ARG A 21 -16.58 -13.79 3.60
N HIS A 22 -15.62 -14.58 3.12
CA HIS A 22 -15.40 -14.75 1.69
C HIS A 22 -16.57 -15.48 1.02
N LYS A 23 -17.03 -14.95 -0.13
CA LYS A 23 -18.02 -15.57 -1.01
C LYS A 23 -17.66 -15.28 -2.47
N ASP A 24 -17.73 -16.29 -3.33
CA ASP A 24 -17.46 -16.13 -4.78
C ASP A 24 -18.43 -15.16 -5.48
N THR A 25 -19.58 -14.87 -4.86
CA THR A 25 -20.57 -13.90 -5.35
C THR A 25 -20.28 -12.45 -4.94
N GLU A 26 -19.30 -12.21 -4.06
CA GLU A 26 -19.00 -10.91 -3.45
C GLU A 26 -17.56 -10.43 -3.80
N GLN A 27 -17.17 -10.59 -5.07
CA GLN A 27 -15.78 -10.38 -5.52
C GLN A 27 -15.30 -8.93 -5.49
N ALA A 28 -16.21 -7.96 -5.52
CA ALA A 28 -15.89 -6.54 -5.60
C ALA A 28 -16.85 -5.73 -4.72
N SER A 29 -16.37 -4.61 -4.18
CA SER A 29 -17.17 -3.69 -3.35
C SER A 29 -18.04 -2.72 -4.16
N SER A 30 -17.88 -2.70 -5.50
CA SER A 30 -18.62 -1.86 -6.44
C SER A 30 -18.61 -2.47 -7.83
N ALA A 31 -19.33 -1.86 -8.78
CA ALA A 31 -19.32 -2.20 -10.20
C ALA A 31 -19.23 -0.94 -11.06
N ALA A 32 -18.73 -1.07 -12.29
CA ALA A 32 -18.54 0.06 -13.21
C ALA A 32 -19.82 0.89 -13.44
N LEU A 33 -20.99 0.25 -13.43
CA LEU A 33 -22.27 0.92 -13.66
C LEU A 33 -22.98 1.40 -12.38
N ASN A 34 -22.42 1.17 -11.18
CA ASN A 34 -23.03 1.59 -9.91
C ASN A 34 -23.31 3.10 -9.86
N GLN A 35 -22.45 3.91 -10.50
CA GLN A 35 -22.61 5.36 -10.55
C GLN A 35 -23.89 5.82 -11.27
N ASN A 36 -24.43 5.00 -12.17
CA ASN A 36 -25.64 5.32 -12.93
C ASN A 36 -26.94 5.02 -12.16
N ALA A 37 -26.87 4.17 -11.13
CA ALA A 37 -28.03 3.71 -10.39
C ALA A 37 -27.77 3.78 -8.87
N PRO A 38 -27.55 4.97 -8.29
CA PRO A 38 -27.13 5.09 -6.89
C PRO A 38 -28.15 4.54 -5.88
N ALA A 39 -29.45 4.54 -6.22
CA ALA A 39 -30.51 3.99 -5.38
C ALA A 39 -30.69 2.46 -5.50
N ALA A 40 -30.16 1.84 -6.55
CA ALA A 40 -30.27 0.41 -6.84
C ALA A 40 -29.03 -0.05 -7.64
N PRO A 41 -27.83 -0.02 -7.03
CA PRO A 41 -26.59 -0.39 -7.71
C PRO A 41 -26.55 -1.89 -8.04
N LEU A 42 -25.69 -2.28 -8.98
CA LEU A 42 -25.46 -3.70 -9.29
C LEU A 42 -24.77 -4.43 -8.13
N VAL A 43 -23.91 -3.73 -7.40
CA VAL A 43 -23.25 -4.21 -6.19
C VAL A 43 -23.60 -3.27 -5.05
N GLU A 44 -24.32 -3.77 -4.04
CA GLU A 44 -24.68 -3.06 -2.82
C GLU A 44 -23.82 -3.57 -1.65
N PHE A 45 -22.75 -2.83 -1.32
CA PHE A 45 -21.71 -3.30 -0.39
C PHE A 45 -22.24 -3.69 0.99
N TRP A 46 -23.27 -3.02 1.53
CA TRP A 46 -23.81 -3.40 2.83
C TRP A 46 -24.47 -4.79 2.85
N MET A 47 -24.81 -5.36 1.69
CA MET A 47 -25.38 -6.72 1.64
C MET A 47 -24.38 -7.80 2.04
N PHE A 48 -23.07 -7.50 2.06
CA PHE A 48 -22.03 -8.45 2.49
C PHE A 48 -22.02 -8.66 4.01
N PHE A 49 -22.74 -7.81 4.76
CA PHE A 49 -22.77 -7.79 6.23
C PHE A 49 -24.14 -8.23 6.73
N ASP A 50 -24.47 -9.49 6.48
CA ASP A 50 -25.75 -10.16 6.75
C ASP A 50 -25.80 -10.88 8.13
N GLY A 51 -24.78 -10.70 8.96
CA GLY A 51 -24.70 -11.27 10.31
C GLY A 51 -24.11 -12.68 10.37
N GLU A 52 -23.46 -13.14 9.30
CA GLU A 52 -22.73 -14.41 9.30
C GLU A 52 -21.59 -14.45 10.34
N PRO A 53 -21.25 -15.65 10.85
CA PRO A 53 -20.13 -15.83 11.75
C PRO A 53 -18.80 -15.55 11.04
N LEU A 54 -17.84 -14.96 11.76
CA LEU A 54 -16.49 -14.64 11.27
C LEU A 54 -15.39 -15.44 11.98
N VAL A 55 -15.73 -16.19 13.02
CA VAL A 55 -14.74 -16.91 13.84
C VAL A 55 -14.28 -18.16 13.09
N GLN A 56 -12.98 -18.25 12.80
CA GLN A 56 -12.36 -19.39 12.10
C GLN A 56 -12.94 -19.62 10.70
N GLU A 57 -13.27 -18.54 10.01
CA GLU A 57 -13.76 -18.55 8.62
C GLU A 57 -12.73 -17.95 7.67
N ASP A 58 -12.95 -18.13 6.37
CA ASP A 58 -12.25 -17.37 5.34
C ASP A 58 -12.78 -15.93 5.32
N LEU A 59 -11.88 -14.95 5.47
CA LEU A 59 -12.21 -13.55 5.72
C LEU A 59 -11.67 -12.65 4.61
N VAL A 60 -12.46 -11.65 4.25
CA VAL A 60 -12.05 -10.55 3.38
C VAL A 60 -12.02 -9.26 4.19
N VAL A 61 -10.89 -8.55 4.14
CA VAL A 61 -10.75 -7.21 4.73
C VAL A 61 -10.82 -6.16 3.63
N TRP A 62 -11.81 -5.28 3.73
CA TRP A 62 -12.01 -4.16 2.83
C TRP A 62 -11.41 -2.91 3.46
N VAL A 63 -10.42 -2.27 2.83
CA VAL A 63 -9.73 -1.09 3.39
C VAL A 63 -9.93 0.12 2.50
N ASN A 64 -10.31 1.24 3.08
CA ASN A 64 -10.37 2.53 2.39
C ASN A 64 -9.14 3.36 2.72
N LEU A 65 -8.49 3.87 1.68
CA LEU A 65 -7.49 4.92 1.75
C LEU A 65 -8.10 6.18 1.16
N SER A 66 -7.93 7.32 1.83
CA SER A 66 -8.55 8.56 1.38
C SER A 66 -7.80 9.79 1.88
N MET A 67 -8.23 10.94 1.37
CA MET A 67 -7.77 12.26 1.75
C MET A 67 -8.96 13.22 1.78
N HIS A 68 -8.98 14.12 2.77
CA HIS A 68 -9.80 15.33 2.69
C HIS A 68 -9.01 16.39 1.93
N HIS A 69 -9.26 16.50 0.62
CA HIS A 69 -8.48 17.37 -0.25
C HIS A 69 -9.08 18.78 -0.28
N TYR A 70 -8.45 19.72 0.44
CA TYR A 70 -8.72 21.15 0.33
C TYR A 70 -7.65 21.80 -0.55
N THR A 71 -8.00 22.09 -1.80
CA THR A 71 -7.07 22.59 -2.81
C THR A 71 -6.53 23.98 -2.47
N ARG A 72 -5.24 24.20 -2.68
CA ARG A 72 -4.51 25.45 -2.40
C ARG A 72 -3.64 25.88 -3.59
N SER A 73 -2.98 27.03 -3.49
CA SER A 73 -2.12 27.58 -4.55
C SER A 73 -1.04 26.63 -5.03
N GLU A 74 -0.54 25.79 -4.13
CA GLU A 74 0.53 24.82 -4.36
C GLU A 74 0.06 23.62 -5.19
N ASP A 75 -1.25 23.45 -5.41
CA ASP A 75 -1.80 22.44 -6.33
C ASP A 75 -1.79 22.88 -7.80
N ILE A 76 -1.27 24.07 -8.10
CA ILE A 76 -1.14 24.58 -9.47
C ILE A 76 0.32 24.47 -9.93
N PRO A 77 0.60 23.88 -11.10
CA PRO A 77 -0.34 23.36 -12.10
C PRO A 77 -0.88 21.96 -11.80
N ASN A 78 -0.28 21.23 -10.86
CA ASN A 78 -0.67 19.87 -10.50
C ASN A 78 -0.55 19.67 -8.99
N THR A 79 -1.45 18.86 -8.42
CA THR A 79 -1.35 18.39 -7.04
C THR A 79 -0.06 17.62 -6.80
N LEU A 80 0.55 17.85 -5.63
CA LEU A 80 1.82 17.26 -5.25
C LEU A 80 1.61 15.89 -4.62
N MET A 81 2.20 14.85 -5.22
CA MET A 81 2.16 13.47 -4.68
C MET A 81 2.82 13.35 -3.29
N LEU A 82 3.74 14.27 -2.95
CA LEU A 82 4.37 14.33 -1.63
C LEU A 82 3.35 14.63 -0.52
N GLU A 83 2.32 15.44 -0.82
CA GLU A 83 1.27 15.78 0.14
C GLU A 83 0.05 14.88 -0.01
N ALA A 84 -0.34 14.58 -1.26
CA ALA A 84 -1.51 13.79 -1.63
C ALA A 84 -1.29 12.27 -1.47
N HIS A 85 -1.04 11.82 -0.24
CA HIS A 85 -0.72 10.42 0.07
C HIS A 85 -1.56 9.83 1.21
N SER A 86 -1.86 8.53 1.11
CA SER A 86 -2.47 7.70 2.15
C SER A 86 -1.96 6.26 2.00
N ASN A 87 -1.82 5.52 3.11
CA ASN A 87 -1.31 4.15 3.09
C ASN A 87 -1.99 3.24 4.13
N VAL A 88 -1.82 1.94 3.92
CA VAL A 88 -2.04 0.87 4.89
C VAL A 88 -0.83 -0.05 4.86
N MET A 89 -0.48 -0.63 6.01
CA MET A 89 0.58 -1.63 6.12
C MET A 89 0.02 -2.91 6.73
N PHE A 90 0.27 -4.05 6.07
CA PHE A 90 0.08 -5.36 6.66
C PHE A 90 1.43 -5.83 7.18
N ALA A 91 1.53 -5.95 8.50
CA ALA A 91 2.73 -6.40 9.18
C ALA A 91 2.46 -7.72 9.88
N ALA A 92 3.46 -8.61 9.88
CA ALA A 92 3.38 -9.88 10.56
C ALA A 92 3.26 -9.65 12.09
N GLN A 93 2.24 -10.24 12.72
CA GLN A 93 2.03 -10.14 14.17
C GLN A 93 1.96 -11.54 14.76
N ASN A 94 2.97 -11.92 15.55
CA ASN A 94 3.15 -13.27 16.09
C ASN A 94 3.08 -14.37 15.01
N TRP A 95 3.57 -14.08 13.81
CA TRP A 95 3.53 -15.00 12.67
C TRP A 95 4.68 -16.02 12.70
N GLY A 96 5.85 -15.62 13.20
CA GLY A 96 7.04 -16.46 13.30
C GLY A 96 7.72 -16.34 14.65
N ASP A 97 8.77 -17.13 14.85
CA ASP A 97 9.54 -17.18 16.11
C ASP A 97 10.54 -16.02 16.26
N THR A 98 10.89 -15.37 15.15
CA THR A 98 11.80 -14.22 15.10
C THR A 98 11.32 -13.18 14.10
N GLU A 99 11.97 -12.02 14.13
CA GLU A 99 11.87 -11.02 13.06
C GLU A 99 12.40 -11.62 11.74
N GLY A 100 11.75 -11.35 10.61
CA GLY A 100 11.96 -12.05 9.35
C GLY A 100 13.03 -11.45 8.43
N THR A 101 13.78 -10.44 8.88
CA THR A 101 14.87 -9.82 8.11
C THR A 101 16.26 -10.09 8.68
N VAL A 102 16.34 -10.80 9.81
CA VAL A 102 17.60 -11.17 10.47
C VAL A 102 18.56 -11.98 9.60
N ASP A 103 18.06 -12.67 8.56
CA ASP A 103 18.85 -13.51 7.65
C ASP A 103 19.13 -12.84 6.29
N LEU A 104 18.80 -11.56 6.13
CA LEU A 104 19.08 -10.84 4.90
C LEU A 104 20.59 -10.67 4.68
N THR A 105 21.06 -11.06 3.50
CA THR A 105 22.47 -10.95 3.09
C THR A 105 22.93 -9.51 2.86
N ASN A 106 22.01 -8.54 2.76
CA ASN A 106 22.34 -7.13 2.65
C ASN A 106 22.42 -6.42 4.02
N SER A 107 22.45 -7.18 5.12
CA SER A 107 22.81 -6.65 6.43
C SER A 107 24.31 -6.33 6.50
N ILE A 108 24.67 -5.34 7.32
CA ILE A 108 26.06 -4.94 7.54
C ILE A 108 26.32 -4.95 9.04
N ILE A 109 27.31 -5.73 9.48
CA ILE A 109 27.64 -5.89 10.89
C ILE A 109 29.05 -5.36 11.15
N TYR A 110 29.18 -4.46 12.14
CA TYR A 110 30.47 -3.98 12.63
C TYR A 110 30.80 -4.68 13.94
N ASN A 111 31.87 -5.47 13.95
CA ASN A 111 32.38 -6.11 15.15
C ASN A 111 33.70 -5.47 15.56
N LYS A 112 33.79 -4.96 16.80
CA LYS A 112 34.99 -4.30 17.33
C LYS A 112 36.27 -5.13 17.24
N ASP A 113 36.15 -6.45 17.17
CA ASP A 113 37.27 -7.39 17.13
C ASP A 113 37.69 -7.73 15.68
N ASN A 114 36.88 -7.35 14.68
CA ASN A 114 37.20 -7.49 13.26
C ASN A 114 37.95 -6.24 12.76
N VAL A 115 39.23 -6.14 13.10
CA VAL A 115 40.06 -4.97 12.84
C VAL A 115 41.15 -5.30 11.82
N ASN A 116 41.34 -4.42 10.83
CA ASN A 116 42.43 -4.54 9.87
C ASN A 116 43.79 -4.16 10.49
N ALA A 117 44.86 -4.27 9.69
CA ALA A 117 46.22 -3.98 10.15
C ALA A 117 46.45 -2.54 10.62
N ASP A 118 45.61 -1.60 10.20
CA ASP A 118 45.68 -0.17 10.53
C ASP A 118 44.86 0.20 11.77
N GLY A 119 44.21 -0.78 12.43
CA GLY A 119 43.38 -0.52 13.60
C GLY A 119 41.94 -0.09 13.27
N ILE A 120 41.49 -0.27 12.02
CA ILE A 120 40.14 0.10 11.56
C ILE A 120 39.23 -1.12 11.56
N VAL A 121 38.01 -0.97 12.08
CA VAL A 121 36.99 -2.04 12.07
C VAL A 121 36.47 -2.25 10.65
N GLU A 122 36.58 -3.47 10.14
CA GLU A 122 36.06 -3.88 8.84
C GLU A 122 34.60 -4.36 8.95
N PRO A 123 33.69 -3.92 8.06
CA PRO A 123 32.32 -4.41 8.04
C PRO A 123 32.22 -5.86 7.54
N GLU A 124 31.39 -6.67 8.18
CA GLU A 124 30.90 -7.91 7.61
C GLU A 124 29.74 -7.59 6.66
N THR A 125 29.91 -7.91 5.37
CA THR A 125 28.94 -7.58 4.30
C THR A 125 28.25 -8.81 3.70
N HIS A 126 28.49 -10.00 4.27
CA HIS A 126 27.98 -11.28 3.74
C HIS A 126 28.20 -11.48 2.23
N GLY A 127 29.25 -10.87 1.67
CA GLY A 127 29.58 -10.93 0.24
C GLY A 127 28.77 -9.99 -0.66
N VAL A 128 27.89 -9.15 -0.10
CA VAL A 128 27.10 -8.16 -0.82
C VAL A 128 27.72 -6.78 -0.65
N ASN A 129 28.54 -6.37 -1.61
CA ASN A 129 29.13 -5.04 -1.65
C ASN A 129 28.43 -4.18 -2.71
N PRO A 130 28.25 -2.88 -2.48
CA PRO A 130 27.75 -1.98 -3.50
C PRO A 130 28.72 -1.94 -4.70
N PRO A 131 28.20 -1.75 -5.94
CA PRO A 131 29.07 -1.54 -7.09
C PRO A 131 29.86 -0.24 -6.94
N GLU A 132 31.04 -0.18 -7.55
CA GLU A 132 31.88 1.05 -7.53
C GLU A 132 31.15 2.25 -8.16
N CYS A 133 30.32 2.00 -9.17
CA CYS A 133 29.46 3.01 -9.79
C CYS A 133 28.21 2.37 -10.41
N PHE A 134 27.17 3.18 -10.61
CA PHE A 134 26.03 2.84 -11.46
C PHE A 134 26.29 3.39 -12.86
N ILE A 135 26.37 2.51 -13.86
CA ILE A 135 26.53 2.91 -15.26
C ILE A 135 25.15 3.33 -15.77
N LEU A 136 25.03 4.56 -16.26
CA LEU A 136 23.80 5.02 -16.90
C LEU A 136 23.56 4.23 -18.19
N SER A 137 22.35 3.71 -18.35
CA SER A 137 21.92 3.04 -19.57
C SER A 137 21.13 4.02 -20.47
N PRO A 138 20.92 3.70 -21.76
CA PRO A 138 20.07 4.52 -22.64
C PRO A 138 18.63 4.67 -22.12
N GLU A 139 18.15 3.75 -21.28
CA GLU A 139 16.84 3.83 -20.63
C GLU A 139 16.78 4.88 -19.51
N ASP A 140 17.93 5.32 -18.99
CA ASP A 140 18.02 6.45 -18.06
C ASP A 140 17.92 7.81 -18.78
N GLU A 141 17.80 7.80 -20.11
CA GLU A 141 17.55 8.99 -20.91
C GLU A 141 16.08 9.42 -20.79
N LEU A 142 15.87 10.70 -20.45
CA LEU A 142 14.54 11.31 -20.38
C LEU A 142 13.99 11.56 -21.80
N LEU A 143 13.46 10.49 -22.41
CA LEU A 143 12.78 10.55 -23.70
C LEU A 143 11.53 11.44 -23.59
N GLY A 144 11.55 12.60 -24.24
CA GLY A 144 10.39 13.49 -24.35
C GLY A 144 10.46 14.82 -23.57
N VAL A 145 11.60 15.16 -22.97
CA VAL A 145 11.83 16.54 -22.46
C VAL A 145 12.29 17.42 -23.63
N PHE A 146 11.30 17.97 -24.34
CA PHE A 146 11.34 19.08 -25.30
C PHE A 146 12.66 19.26 -26.08
N GLU A 147 12.75 18.67 -27.27
CA GLU A 147 13.58 19.26 -28.33
C GLU A 147 12.92 20.57 -28.77
N SER A 148 13.67 21.68 -28.71
CA SER A 148 13.26 23.01 -29.18
C SER A 148 13.35 23.15 -30.69
#